data_AF-A0A1Y3EMA8-F1
#
_entry.id   AF-A0A1Y3EMA8-F1
#
_cell.length_a   1.000
_cell.length_b   1.000
_cell.length_c   1.000
_cell.angle_alpha   90.00
_cell.angle_beta   90.00
_cell.angle_gamma   90.00
#
_symmetry.space_group_name_H-M   'P 1'
#
loop_
_entity.id
_entity.type
_entity.pdbx_description
1 polymer ?
#
loop_
_entity_poly.entity_id
_entity_poly.type
_entity_poly.pdbx_seq_one_letter_code
_entity_poly.pdbx_strand_id
1 'polypeptide(L)'
;MLRRNLNTSTDDKKDSENKVEKASAFIIRTIEKFLAYLPRDCSFYEKVFKHIWQICEEQIDSKRNYQIFTHIDVSVVLSVEPYVARLVWNLALSMFKEVEAKPTSLIHIAEQLHCIFGDIADVRFYLSNDGHITDESEYRYSSINARTASTVLGALLNIQDLFLEDVIYAIGHAKALRFAGAAGSAADSSWEANLKLVETSACEFLGLLLLVWHELVQSRIPVKMIDSVIKGLEKMFKHVTMVLKKYSTPNELFQQLTKRSGTHLIPYVYKMISYAQEESNSSGGKSRTSGAKAKVKIIREMRSVSKLIFALENYEQCLIDLGNRCNVNYMRTIKPSVNRDFKIDVNRARAAIRDEHEEDQQQV
;
A
#
# COMPACT_ATOMS: atom_id res chain seq x y z
N MET A 1 -33.35 -40.04 -14.28
CA MET A 1 -31.90 -40.36 -14.18
C MET A 1 -31.00 -39.35 -14.94
N LEU A 2 -31.29 -38.04 -14.90
CA LEU A 2 -30.56 -37.02 -15.70
C LEU A 2 -29.86 -35.92 -14.87
N ARG A 3 -29.60 -36.16 -13.58
CA ARG A 3 -28.90 -35.20 -12.69
C ARG A 3 -27.47 -35.59 -12.28
N ARG A 4 -26.92 -36.71 -12.77
CA ARG A 4 -25.59 -37.21 -12.37
C ARG A 4 -24.42 -36.81 -13.28
N ASN A 5 -24.67 -36.27 -14.48
CA ASN A 5 -23.61 -36.00 -15.48
C ASN A 5 -23.12 -34.54 -15.58
N LEU A 6 -23.66 -33.61 -14.77
CA LEU A 6 -23.20 -32.21 -14.78
C LEU A 6 -22.11 -31.92 -13.74
N ASN A 7 -22.03 -32.70 -12.66
CA ASN A 7 -21.06 -32.48 -11.58
C ASN A 7 -19.66 -33.06 -11.88
N THR A 8 -19.57 -34.10 -12.71
CA THR A 8 -18.29 -34.74 -13.05
C THR A 8 -17.39 -33.82 -13.89
N SER A 9 -17.97 -33.09 -14.85
CA SER A 9 -17.21 -32.14 -15.68
C SER A 9 -16.67 -30.93 -14.89
N THR A 10 -17.35 -30.51 -13.82
CA THR A 10 -16.88 -29.42 -12.95
C THR A 10 -15.79 -29.87 -11.98
N ASP A 11 -15.87 -31.10 -11.48
CA ASP A 11 -14.82 -31.66 -10.61
C ASP A 11 -13.53 -31.94 -11.39
N ASP A 12 -13.61 -32.49 -12.60
CA ASP A 12 -12.43 -32.74 -13.44
C ASP A 12 -11.69 -31.45 -13.82
N LYS A 13 -12.43 -30.37 -14.10
CA LYS A 13 -11.85 -29.05 -14.38
C LYS A 13 -11.16 -28.48 -13.14
N LYS A 14 -11.80 -28.54 -11.98
CA LYS A 14 -11.25 -28.04 -10.72
C LYS A 14 -9.99 -28.80 -10.29
N ASP A 15 -9.95 -30.10 -10.54
CA ASP A 15 -8.76 -30.93 -10.28
C ASP A 15 -7.61 -30.62 -11.26
N SER A 16 -7.92 -30.27 -12.51
CA SER A 16 -6.92 -29.83 -13.48
C SER A 16 -6.32 -28.46 -13.12
N GLU A 17 -7.16 -27.50 -12.72
CA GLU A 17 -6.75 -26.15 -12.29
C GLU A 17 -5.88 -26.21 -11.02
N ASN A 18 -6.22 -27.08 -10.07
CA ASN A 18 -5.44 -27.28 -8.85
C ASN A 18 -4.05 -27.88 -9.12
N LYS A 19 -3.92 -28.75 -10.13
CA LYS A 19 -2.62 -29.28 -10.57
C LYS A 19 -1.75 -28.20 -11.19
N VAL A 20 -2.34 -27.36 -12.04
CA VAL A 20 -1.69 -26.19 -12.66
C VAL A 20 -1.20 -25.23 -11.56
N GLU A 21 -2.05 -24.87 -10.60
CA GLU A 21 -1.70 -23.97 -9.50
C GLU A 21 -0.51 -24.49 -8.66
N LYS A 22 -0.52 -25.78 -8.32
CA LYS A 22 0.58 -26.41 -7.57
C LYS A 22 1.89 -26.42 -8.36
N ALA A 23 1.82 -26.70 -9.67
CA ALA A 23 2.98 -26.66 -10.55
C ALA A 23 3.54 -25.24 -10.67
N SER A 24 2.69 -24.24 -10.91
CA SER A 24 3.05 -22.81 -10.93
C SER A 24 3.78 -22.41 -9.66
N ALA A 25 3.20 -22.72 -8.50
CA ALA A 25 3.78 -22.37 -7.21
C ALA A 25 5.12 -23.06 -6.96
N PHE A 26 5.27 -24.32 -7.38
CA PHE A 26 6.54 -25.04 -7.29
C PHE A 26 7.62 -24.40 -8.16
N ILE A 27 7.28 -24.01 -9.39
CA ILE A 27 8.21 -23.36 -10.33
C ILE A 27 8.69 -22.02 -9.75
N ILE A 28 7.78 -21.15 -9.32
CA ILE A 28 8.14 -19.83 -8.77
C ILE A 28 9.06 -19.97 -7.56
N ARG A 29 8.74 -20.89 -6.63
CA ARG A 29 9.59 -21.14 -5.44
C ARG A 29 10.96 -21.70 -5.81
N THR A 30 11.04 -22.48 -6.87
CA THR A 30 12.33 -23.00 -7.37
C THR A 30 13.16 -21.87 -7.97
N ILE A 31 12.53 -20.98 -8.75
CA ILE A 31 13.18 -19.78 -9.29
C ILE A 31 13.67 -18.89 -8.14
N GLU A 32 12.82 -18.60 -7.15
CA GLU A 32 13.18 -17.80 -5.97
C GLU A 32 14.41 -18.38 -5.24
N LYS A 33 14.44 -19.69 -5.02
CA LYS A 33 15.60 -20.37 -4.41
C LYS A 33 16.85 -20.27 -5.28
N PHE A 34 16.73 -20.44 -6.59
CA PHE A 34 17.86 -20.33 -7.51
C PHE A 34 18.44 -18.91 -7.51
N LEU A 35 17.56 -17.90 -7.52
CA LEU A 35 17.94 -16.49 -7.46
C LEU A 35 18.63 -16.09 -6.15
N ALA A 36 18.46 -16.85 -5.08
CA ALA A 36 19.19 -16.63 -3.83
C ALA A 36 20.69 -16.95 -3.94
N TYR A 37 21.10 -17.77 -4.92
CA TYR A 37 22.50 -18.14 -5.15
C TYR A 37 23.17 -17.30 -6.25
N LEU A 38 22.41 -16.43 -6.93
CA LEU A 38 22.94 -15.60 -8.01
C LEU A 38 23.41 -14.24 -7.49
N PRO A 39 24.57 -13.73 -7.97
CA PRO A 39 24.96 -12.35 -7.74
C PRO A 39 23.90 -11.39 -8.29
N ARG A 40 23.52 -10.36 -7.51
CA ARG A 40 22.51 -9.38 -7.90
C ARG A 40 22.90 -8.57 -9.14
N ASP A 41 24.20 -8.29 -9.28
CA ASP A 41 24.74 -7.47 -10.37
C ASP A 41 24.95 -8.24 -11.68
N CYS A 42 24.59 -9.53 -11.74
CA CYS A 42 24.80 -10.32 -12.95
C CYS A 42 23.70 -10.04 -13.99
N SER A 43 24.10 -9.94 -15.27
CA SER A 43 23.17 -9.70 -16.38
C SER A 43 22.08 -10.77 -16.51
N PHE A 44 22.32 -11.98 -15.97
CA PHE A 44 21.32 -13.03 -15.91
C PHE A 44 20.19 -12.69 -14.91
N TYR A 45 20.51 -12.12 -13.75
CA TYR A 45 19.51 -11.71 -12.76
C TYR A 45 18.57 -10.65 -13.33
N GLU A 46 19.13 -9.65 -14.04
CA GLU A 46 18.35 -8.61 -14.72
C GLU A 46 17.43 -9.18 -15.82
N LYS A 47 17.91 -10.18 -16.59
CA LYS A 47 17.08 -10.87 -17.59
C LYS A 47 15.92 -11.62 -16.93
N VAL A 48 16.19 -12.34 -15.84
CA VAL A 48 15.13 -13.04 -15.09
C VAL A 48 14.13 -12.04 -14.53
N PHE A 49 14.58 -10.91 -13.98
CA PHE A 49 13.70 -9.83 -13.54
C PHE A 49 12.79 -9.35 -14.66
N LYS A 50 13.34 -9.01 -15.84
CA LYS A 50 12.57 -8.55 -16.99
C LYS A 50 11.50 -9.55 -17.41
N HIS A 51 11.80 -10.85 -17.44
CA HIS A 51 10.80 -11.88 -17.75
C HIS A 51 9.72 -12.01 -16.68
N ILE A 52 10.09 -12.00 -15.40
CA ILE A 52 9.11 -12.05 -14.31
C ILE A 52 8.23 -10.79 -14.29
N TRP A 53 8.80 -9.62 -14.61
CA TRP A 53 8.07 -8.37 -14.69
C TRP A 53 7.12 -8.34 -15.89
N GLN A 54 7.57 -8.83 -17.06
CA GLN A 54 6.73 -8.98 -18.25
C GLN A 54 5.53 -9.90 -17.97
N ILE A 55 5.71 -10.96 -17.19
CA ILE A 55 4.63 -11.83 -16.72
C ILE A 55 3.59 -11.05 -15.88
N CYS A 56 4.01 -10.05 -15.11
CA CYS A 56 3.07 -9.21 -14.35
C CYS A 56 2.29 -8.24 -15.26
N GLU A 57 2.90 -7.80 -16.37
CA GLU A 57 2.32 -6.88 -17.35
C GLU A 57 1.36 -7.60 -18.31
N GLU A 58 1.77 -8.72 -18.91
CA GLU A 58 1.03 -9.44 -19.96
C GLU A 58 -0.12 -10.32 -19.45
N GLN A 59 -1.25 -10.26 -20.17
CA GLN A 59 -2.51 -10.94 -19.83
C GLN A 59 -2.29 -12.44 -19.56
N ILE A 60 -2.54 -12.87 -18.33
CA ILE A 60 -2.84 -14.27 -18.00
C ILE A 60 -4.27 -14.55 -18.49
N ASP A 61 -4.47 -14.52 -19.81
CA ASP A 61 -5.72 -14.94 -20.42
C ASP A 61 -5.50 -16.33 -21.02
N SER A 62 -6.28 -17.28 -20.52
CA SER A 62 -6.27 -18.72 -20.85
C SER A 62 -6.48 -19.09 -22.33
N LYS A 63 -6.40 -18.14 -23.26
CA LYS A 63 -6.86 -18.27 -24.64
C LYS A 63 -5.92 -17.80 -25.75
N ARG A 64 -4.67 -17.42 -25.49
CA ARG A 64 -3.72 -17.11 -26.58
C ARG A 64 -2.57 -18.10 -26.65
N ASN A 65 -2.63 -18.97 -27.66
CA ASN A 65 -1.50 -19.74 -28.15
C ASN A 65 -0.46 -18.78 -28.75
N TYR A 66 0.69 -18.63 -28.10
CA TYR A 66 1.88 -18.09 -28.74
C TYR A 66 2.96 -19.16 -28.81
N GLN A 67 3.31 -19.53 -30.04
CA GLN A 67 4.63 -20.09 -30.33
C GLN A 67 5.59 -18.90 -30.43
N ILE A 68 6.68 -18.91 -29.65
CA ILE A 68 8.05 -18.56 -30.09
C ILE A 68 9.06 -18.93 -28.98
N PHE A 69 10.01 -19.76 -29.40
CA PHE A 69 11.24 -20.27 -28.80
C PHE A 69 11.90 -19.43 -27.67
N THR A 70 12.07 -20.04 -26.48
CA THR A 70 13.33 -20.67 -26.02
C THR A 70 13.08 -21.51 -24.75
N HIS A 71 13.05 -22.84 -24.90
CA HIS A 71 13.22 -23.94 -23.93
C HIS A 71 12.63 -23.94 -22.50
N ILE A 72 11.97 -22.88 -22.02
CA ILE A 72 11.11 -22.91 -20.83
C ILE A 72 9.96 -21.94 -21.09
N ASP A 73 8.83 -22.47 -21.58
CA ASP A 73 7.56 -21.73 -21.65
C ASP A 73 7.03 -21.48 -20.23
N VAL A 74 7.60 -20.50 -19.53
CA VAL A 74 7.11 -20.04 -18.20
C VAL A 74 5.78 -19.27 -18.35
N SER A 75 5.46 -18.80 -19.55
CA SER A 75 4.26 -18.03 -19.89
C SER A 75 2.95 -18.85 -19.92
N VAL A 76 3.02 -20.19 -19.89
CA VAL A 76 1.83 -21.05 -20.13
C VAL A 76 1.10 -21.48 -18.85
N VAL A 77 1.67 -21.28 -17.66
CA VAL A 77 1.11 -21.88 -16.44
C VAL A 77 1.28 -20.96 -15.25
N LEU A 78 0.64 -19.79 -15.26
CA LEU A 78 0.37 -19.08 -14.02
C LEU A 78 -1.13 -19.00 -13.86
N SER A 79 -1.65 -19.77 -12.92
CA SER A 79 -3.04 -19.64 -12.54
C SER A 79 -3.30 -18.19 -12.07
N VAL A 80 -4.43 -17.59 -12.48
CA VAL A 80 -4.92 -16.29 -11.97
C VAL A 80 -5.36 -16.39 -10.50
N GLU A 81 -5.10 -17.53 -9.85
CA GLU A 81 -5.40 -17.75 -8.46
C GLU A 81 -4.59 -16.82 -7.54
N PRO A 82 -5.23 -16.23 -6.51
CA PRO A 82 -4.59 -15.27 -5.62
C PRO A 82 -3.32 -15.79 -4.93
N TYR A 83 -3.18 -17.11 -4.77
CA TYR A 83 -2.01 -17.73 -4.18
C TYR A 83 -0.77 -17.63 -5.08
N VAL A 84 -0.91 -17.98 -6.36
CA VAL A 84 0.18 -17.93 -7.35
C VAL A 84 0.55 -16.49 -7.63
N ALA A 85 -0.44 -15.61 -7.83
CA ALA A 85 -0.23 -14.17 -7.97
C ALA A 85 0.60 -13.60 -6.81
N ARG A 86 0.35 -14.06 -5.57
CA ARG A 86 1.14 -13.64 -4.40
C ARG A 86 2.61 -13.97 -4.55
N LEU A 87 2.91 -15.18 -4.99
CA LEU A 87 4.29 -15.65 -5.13
C LEU A 87 5.02 -14.88 -6.23
N VAL A 88 4.36 -14.69 -7.38
CA VAL A 88 4.90 -13.91 -8.50
C VAL A 88 5.17 -12.47 -8.09
N TRP A 89 4.18 -11.78 -7.51
CA TRP A 89 4.31 -10.38 -7.13
C TRP A 89 5.34 -10.17 -6.02
N ASN A 90 5.40 -11.05 -5.02
CA ASN A 90 6.45 -10.97 -3.99
C ASN A 90 7.85 -11.14 -4.60
N LEU A 91 8.02 -12.10 -5.51
CA LEU A 91 9.30 -12.31 -6.18
C LEU A 91 9.66 -11.11 -7.08
N ALA A 92 8.72 -10.67 -7.92
CA ALA A 92 8.89 -9.54 -8.83
C ALA A 92 9.28 -8.26 -8.08
N LEU A 93 8.58 -7.95 -6.99
CA LEU A 93 8.86 -6.76 -6.18
C LEU A 93 10.16 -6.89 -5.38
N SER A 94 10.50 -8.09 -4.91
CA SER A 94 11.81 -8.33 -4.27
C SER A 94 12.95 -8.11 -5.25
N MET A 95 12.82 -8.55 -6.50
CA MET A 95 13.81 -8.29 -7.54
C MET A 95 13.82 -6.83 -7.97
N PHE A 96 12.64 -6.20 -8.08
CA PHE A 96 12.48 -4.78 -8.41
C PHE A 96 13.32 -3.90 -7.48
N LYS A 97 13.29 -4.14 -6.16
CA LYS A 97 14.10 -3.40 -5.20
C LYS A 97 15.62 -3.49 -5.44
N GLU A 98 16.09 -4.60 -6.00
CA GLU A 98 17.51 -4.84 -6.26
C GLU A 98 17.96 -4.26 -7.62
N VAL A 99 17.04 -4.18 -8.59
CA VAL A 99 17.35 -3.74 -9.97
C VAL A 99 17.03 -2.26 -10.19
N GLU A 100 15.91 -1.77 -9.67
CA GLU A 100 15.40 -0.44 -9.93
C GLU A 100 15.78 0.53 -8.81
N ALA A 101 16.42 1.64 -9.18
CA ALA A 101 16.87 2.66 -8.23
C ALA A 101 15.72 3.54 -7.68
N LYS A 102 14.59 3.65 -8.40
CA LYS A 102 13.46 4.52 -8.03
C LYS A 102 12.13 3.74 -8.06
N PRO A 103 11.22 3.94 -7.08
CA PRO A 103 9.99 3.17 -6.94
C PRO A 103 8.85 3.70 -7.83
N THR A 104 9.14 4.23 -9.01
CA THR A 104 8.14 4.87 -9.90
C THR A 104 7.06 3.88 -10.33
N SER A 105 7.45 2.63 -10.64
CA SER A 105 6.50 1.59 -11.02
C SER A 105 5.54 1.19 -9.89
N LEU A 106 5.91 1.42 -8.62
CA LEU A 106 5.00 1.18 -7.50
C LEU A 106 3.79 2.12 -7.51
N ILE A 107 3.95 3.32 -8.08
CA ILE A 107 2.87 4.29 -8.23
C ILE A 107 1.84 3.72 -9.20
N HIS A 108 2.25 3.23 -10.37
CA HIS A 108 1.34 2.61 -11.34
C HIS A 108 0.60 1.38 -10.79
N ILE A 109 1.28 0.58 -9.94
CA ILE A 109 0.62 -0.53 -9.24
C ILE A 109 -0.46 0.00 -8.30
N ALA A 110 -0.17 1.06 -7.54
CA ALA A 110 -1.12 1.67 -6.61
C ALA A 110 -2.30 2.33 -7.33
N GLU A 111 -2.05 3.04 -8.43
CA GLU A 111 -3.08 3.63 -9.31
C GLU A 111 -4.02 2.54 -9.82
N GLN A 112 -3.48 1.42 -10.33
CA GLN A 112 -4.32 0.33 -10.81
C GLN A 112 -5.12 -0.35 -9.68
N LEU A 113 -4.53 -0.53 -8.50
CA LEU A 113 -5.26 -0.99 -7.32
C LEU A 113 -6.38 -0.02 -6.94
N HIS A 114 -6.12 1.28 -7.02
CA HIS A 114 -7.10 2.32 -6.78
C HIS A 114 -8.25 2.25 -7.78
N CYS A 115 -7.97 2.11 -9.08
CA CYS A 115 -9.01 1.90 -10.09
C CYS A 115 -9.88 0.67 -9.81
N ILE A 116 -9.27 -0.44 -9.38
CA ILE A 116 -10.00 -1.69 -9.10
C ILE A 116 -10.84 -1.59 -7.82
N PHE A 117 -10.32 -0.94 -6.78
CA PHE A 117 -11.05 -0.77 -5.51
C PHE A 117 -12.09 0.35 -5.58
N GLY A 118 -11.86 1.36 -6.42
CA GLY A 118 -12.65 2.60 -6.52
C GLY A 118 -12.25 3.67 -5.52
N ASP A 119 -12.67 4.92 -5.74
CA ASP A 119 -12.33 6.09 -4.92
C ASP A 119 -13.35 6.30 -3.78
N ILE A 120 -12.91 6.50 -2.54
CA ILE A 120 -13.75 6.78 -1.37
C ILE A 120 -14.67 8.00 -1.60
N ALA A 121 -14.19 9.04 -2.28
CA ALA A 121 -14.91 10.28 -2.52
C ALA A 121 -15.97 10.19 -3.63
N ASP A 122 -15.96 9.14 -4.46
CA ASP A 122 -16.91 9.01 -5.55
C ASP A 122 -18.27 8.51 -5.06
N VAL A 123 -19.17 9.44 -4.74
CA VAL A 123 -20.57 9.18 -4.34
C VAL A 123 -21.40 8.62 -5.52
N ARG A 124 -20.92 8.75 -6.76
CA ARG A 124 -21.66 8.34 -7.98
C ARG A 124 -21.84 6.82 -8.07
N PHE A 125 -20.98 6.06 -7.37
CA PHE A 125 -21.11 4.59 -7.23
C PHE A 125 -22.43 4.16 -6.57
N TYR A 126 -23.07 5.00 -5.75
CA TYR A 126 -24.35 4.65 -5.10
C TYR A 126 -25.59 4.89 -5.97
N LEU A 127 -25.47 5.57 -7.11
CA LEU A 127 -26.63 6.00 -7.92
C LEU A 127 -26.77 5.22 -9.23
N SER A 128 -25.74 4.50 -9.67
CA SER A 128 -25.81 3.60 -10.81
C SER A 128 -25.56 2.17 -10.33
N ASN A 129 -26.58 1.32 -10.36
CA ASN A 129 -26.48 -0.14 -10.21
C ASN A 129 -25.66 -0.82 -11.32
N ASP A 130 -25.02 -0.02 -12.16
CA ASP A 130 -24.31 -0.44 -13.35
C ASP A 130 -22.83 -0.22 -13.02
N GLY A 131 -22.18 -1.26 -12.49
CA GLY A 131 -20.75 -1.30 -12.21
C GLY A 131 -19.92 -1.23 -13.49
N HIS A 132 -19.97 -0.09 -14.17
CA HIS A 132 -19.14 0.18 -15.33
C HIS A 132 -17.71 0.47 -14.87
N ILE A 133 -16.96 -0.62 -14.86
CA ILE A 133 -15.51 -0.70 -14.96
C ILE A 133 -15.06 0.31 -16.02
N THR A 134 -14.15 1.20 -15.65
CA THR A 134 -13.39 2.02 -16.60
C THR A 134 -12.78 1.06 -17.64
N ASP A 135 -12.97 1.36 -18.93
CA ASP A 135 -12.55 0.55 -20.07
C ASP A 135 -11.31 -0.33 -19.76
N GLU A 136 -11.46 -1.67 -19.80
CA GLU A 136 -10.40 -2.62 -19.42
C GLU A 136 -9.10 -2.49 -20.26
N SER A 137 -9.12 -1.64 -21.29
CA SER A 137 -8.00 -1.30 -22.16
C SER A 137 -6.94 -0.35 -21.56
N GLU A 138 -7.13 0.20 -20.36
CA GLU A 138 -6.15 1.11 -19.71
C GLU A 138 -5.26 0.43 -18.64
N TYR A 139 -5.47 -0.86 -18.33
CA TYR A 139 -4.71 -1.53 -17.27
C TYR A 139 -3.28 -1.92 -17.70
N ARG A 140 -2.27 -1.32 -17.06
CA ARG A 140 -0.84 -1.61 -17.31
C ARG A 140 -0.43 -3.02 -16.87
N TYR A 141 -1.01 -3.53 -15.78
CA TYR A 141 -0.68 -4.83 -15.20
C TYR A 141 -1.89 -5.75 -15.24
N SER A 142 -2.04 -6.52 -16.30
CA SER A 142 -3.19 -7.44 -16.45
C SER A 142 -3.31 -8.49 -15.32
N SER A 143 -2.21 -8.83 -14.65
CA SER A 143 -2.20 -9.73 -13.50
C SER A 143 -2.89 -9.15 -12.25
N ILE A 144 -3.11 -7.83 -12.20
CA ILE A 144 -3.87 -7.15 -11.14
C ILE A 144 -5.33 -7.02 -11.60
N ASN A 145 -6.21 -7.79 -10.96
CA ASN A 145 -7.65 -7.78 -11.20
C ASN A 145 -8.40 -7.90 -9.86
N ALA A 146 -9.73 -7.86 -9.89
CA ALA A 146 -10.56 -7.92 -8.68
C ALA A 146 -10.26 -9.12 -7.75
N ARG A 147 -9.80 -10.26 -8.29
CA ARG A 147 -9.43 -11.45 -7.49
C ARG A 147 -8.05 -11.32 -6.87
N THR A 148 -7.09 -10.78 -7.60
CA THR A 148 -5.67 -10.71 -7.20
C THR A 148 -5.32 -9.42 -6.45
N ALA A 149 -6.10 -8.35 -6.61
CA ALA A 149 -5.81 -7.01 -6.08
C ALA A 149 -5.52 -7.00 -4.57
N SER A 150 -6.29 -7.75 -3.75
CA SER A 150 -6.01 -7.85 -2.30
C SER A 150 -4.64 -8.45 -1.99
N THR A 151 -4.23 -9.43 -2.79
CA THR A 151 -2.92 -10.08 -2.64
C THR A 151 -1.80 -9.14 -3.08
N VAL A 152 -1.97 -8.47 -4.23
CA VAL A 152 -1.00 -7.52 -4.77
C VAL A 152 -0.82 -6.33 -3.81
N LEU A 153 -1.92 -5.83 -3.22
CA LEU A 153 -1.87 -4.84 -2.16
C LEU A 153 -0.99 -5.32 -0.98
N GLY A 154 -1.13 -6.58 -0.56
CA GLY A 154 -0.28 -7.16 0.48
C GLY A 154 1.21 -7.14 0.12
N ALA A 155 1.54 -7.49 -1.13
CA ALA A 155 2.91 -7.45 -1.63
C ALA A 155 3.46 -6.01 -1.74
N LEU A 156 2.62 -5.06 -2.18
CA LEU A 156 2.93 -3.64 -2.27
C LEU A 156 3.22 -3.03 -0.89
N LEU A 157 2.41 -3.35 0.13
CA LEU A 157 2.64 -2.90 1.51
C LEU A 157 3.98 -3.44 2.06
N ASN A 158 4.32 -4.69 1.74
CA ASN A 158 5.57 -5.29 2.19
C ASN A 158 6.80 -4.63 1.55
N ILE A 159 6.77 -4.37 0.23
CA ILE A 159 7.91 -3.72 -0.44
C ILE A 159 8.08 -2.26 -0.02
N GLN A 160 6.98 -1.55 0.28
CA GLN A 160 7.01 -0.22 0.86
C GLN A 160 7.75 -0.18 2.20
N ASP A 161 7.47 -1.15 3.09
CA ASP A 161 8.16 -1.27 4.38
C ASP A 161 9.68 -1.46 4.19
N LEU A 162 10.09 -2.34 3.27
CA LEU A 162 11.51 -2.58 2.99
C LEU A 162 12.24 -1.35 2.45
N PHE A 163 11.60 -0.60 1.55
CA PHE A 163 12.15 0.64 1.03
C PHE A 163 12.29 1.72 2.11
N LEU A 164 11.35 1.80 3.05
CA LEU A 164 11.43 2.73 4.17
C LEU A 164 12.60 2.37 5.11
N GLU A 165 12.86 1.08 5.34
CA GLU A 165 14.00 0.61 6.13
C GLU A 165 15.34 1.00 5.46
N ASP A 166 15.46 0.84 4.14
CA ASP A 166 16.65 1.24 3.38
C ASP A 166 16.91 2.76 3.50
N VAL A 167 15.86 3.59 3.39
CA VAL A 167 16.00 5.05 3.55
C VAL A 167 16.48 5.40 4.96
N ILE A 168 15.94 4.76 6.01
CA ILE A 168 16.40 4.97 7.39
C ILE A 168 17.86 4.57 7.55
N TYR A 169 18.23 3.42 6.98
CA TYR A 169 19.58 2.89 7.02
C TYR A 169 20.55 3.84 6.31
N ALA A 170 20.25 4.26 5.08
CA ALA A 170 21.10 5.15 4.28
C ALA A 170 21.41 6.46 5.02
N ILE A 171 20.39 7.13 5.56
CA ILE A 171 20.58 8.37 6.32
C ILE A 171 21.33 8.10 7.64
N GLY A 172 21.01 7.01 8.33
CA GLY A 172 21.69 6.61 9.57
C GLY A 172 23.19 6.36 9.34
N HIS A 173 23.50 5.62 8.29
CA HIS A 173 24.85 5.27 7.89
C HIS A 173 25.65 6.51 7.46
N ALA A 174 25.10 7.35 6.57
CA ALA A 174 25.75 8.59 6.14
C ALA A 174 26.09 9.51 7.33
N LYS A 175 25.22 9.57 8.34
CA LYS A 175 25.48 10.31 9.56
C LYS A 175 26.54 9.69 10.46
N ALA A 176 26.53 8.36 10.61
CA ALA A 176 27.55 7.67 11.39
C ALA A 176 28.95 7.91 10.80
N LEU A 177 29.06 7.87 9.47
CA LEU A 177 30.30 8.21 8.76
C LEU A 177 30.76 9.64 9.02
N ARG A 178 29.83 10.61 9.12
CA ARG A 178 30.17 11.99 9.54
C ARG A 178 30.83 12.04 10.92
N PHE A 179 30.27 11.34 11.90
CA PHE A 179 30.81 11.33 13.26
C PHE A 179 32.17 10.61 13.34
N ALA A 180 32.35 9.54 12.57
CA ALA A 180 33.63 8.82 12.47
C ALA A 180 34.71 9.64 11.75
N GLY A 181 34.35 10.34 10.67
CA GLY A 181 35.25 11.21 9.92
C GLY A 181 35.69 12.45 10.70
N ALA A 182 34.85 12.98 11.59
CA ALA A 182 35.21 14.10 12.46
C ALA A 182 36.30 13.76 13.50
N ALA A 183 36.57 12.47 13.75
CA ALA A 183 37.63 12.01 14.65
C ALA A 183 39.01 11.87 13.97
N GLY A 184 39.07 11.89 12.63
CA GLY A 184 40.31 11.91 11.85
C GLY A 184 40.52 13.30 11.24
N SER A 185 41.66 13.92 11.49
CA SER A 185 42.01 15.26 10.98
C SER A 185 42.09 15.31 9.46
N ALA A 186 40.96 15.50 8.78
CA ALA A 186 40.81 16.10 7.45
C ALA A 186 39.35 16.54 7.30
N ALA A 187 39.08 17.81 7.57
CA ALA A 187 37.77 18.43 7.35
C ALA A 187 37.51 18.57 5.84
N ASP A 188 37.23 17.45 5.16
CA ASP A 188 36.98 17.45 3.73
C ASP A 188 35.51 17.73 3.42
N SER A 189 35.27 18.82 2.70
CA SER A 189 34.00 19.21 2.06
C SER A 189 33.25 18.04 1.36
N SER A 190 33.96 16.97 1.00
CA SER A 190 33.44 15.74 0.41
C SER A 190 32.38 15.02 1.26
N TRP A 191 32.58 14.87 2.58
CA TRP A 191 31.60 14.14 3.42
C TRP A 191 30.30 14.92 3.59
N GLU A 192 30.37 16.25 3.66
CA GLU A 192 29.20 17.09 3.82
C GLU A 192 28.39 17.14 2.53
N ALA A 193 29.07 17.17 1.38
CA ALA A 193 28.45 17.00 0.08
C ALA A 193 27.74 15.64 -0.03
N ASN A 194 28.39 14.55 0.38
CA ASN A 194 27.80 13.20 0.36
C ASN A 194 26.58 13.08 1.28
N LEU A 195 26.62 13.65 2.49
CA LEU A 195 25.46 13.66 3.38
C LEU A 195 24.29 14.43 2.77
N LYS A 196 24.55 15.62 2.21
CA LYS A 196 23.52 16.42 1.53
C LYS A 196 22.94 15.68 0.32
N LEU A 197 23.75 14.95 -0.43
CA LEU A 197 23.29 14.10 -1.54
C LEU A 197 22.38 12.98 -1.03
N VAL A 198 22.77 12.25 0.02
CA VAL A 198 21.95 11.18 0.60
C VAL A 198 20.63 11.72 1.16
N GLU A 199 20.67 12.84 1.87
CA GLU A 199 19.47 13.55 2.36
C GLU A 199 18.56 13.97 1.18
N THR A 200 19.13 14.54 0.13
CA THR A 200 18.36 14.96 -1.06
C THR A 200 17.71 13.76 -1.76
N SER A 201 18.47 12.71 -2.02
CA SER A 201 17.95 11.47 -2.61
C SER A 201 16.88 10.81 -1.74
N ALA A 202 17.04 10.82 -0.42
CA ALA A 202 16.03 10.30 0.50
C ALA A 202 14.74 11.11 0.45
N CYS A 203 14.81 12.44 0.36
CA CYS A 203 13.63 13.29 0.16
C CYS A 203 12.89 12.96 -1.14
N GLU A 204 13.62 12.83 -2.26
CA GLU A 204 13.02 12.43 -3.54
C GLU A 204 12.33 11.08 -3.42
N PHE A 205 13.03 10.10 -2.83
CA PHE A 205 12.56 8.74 -2.67
C PHE A 205 11.29 8.67 -1.81
N LEU A 206 11.30 9.34 -0.65
CA LEU A 206 10.13 9.44 0.21
C LEU A 206 8.96 10.13 -0.50
N GLY A 207 9.24 11.13 -1.35
CA GLY A 207 8.23 11.78 -2.17
C GLY A 207 7.51 10.82 -3.12
N LEU A 208 8.25 9.89 -3.74
CA LEU A 208 7.67 8.85 -4.60
C LEU A 208 6.86 7.83 -3.79
N LEU A 209 7.36 7.37 -2.64
CA LEU A 209 6.58 6.49 -1.77
C LEU A 209 5.29 7.15 -1.29
N LEU A 210 5.31 8.45 -1.03
CA LEU A 210 4.13 9.22 -0.62
C LEU A 210 3.04 9.21 -1.68
N LEU A 211 3.40 9.22 -2.97
CA LEU A 211 2.45 9.08 -4.08
C LEU A 211 1.79 7.70 -4.10
N VAL A 212 2.53 6.63 -3.81
CA VAL A 212 1.92 5.30 -3.64
C VAL A 212 0.89 5.33 -2.50
N TRP A 213 1.26 5.91 -1.35
CA TRP A 213 0.33 6.03 -0.23
C TRP A 213 -0.88 6.92 -0.54
N HIS A 214 -0.72 7.96 -1.37
CA HIS A 214 -1.80 8.82 -1.82
C HIS A 214 -2.91 8.03 -2.52
N GLU A 215 -2.54 7.20 -3.50
CA GLU A 215 -3.49 6.34 -4.21
C GLU A 215 -4.19 5.36 -3.26
N LEU A 216 -3.42 4.75 -2.34
CA LEU A 216 -3.97 3.77 -1.40
C LEU A 216 -4.95 4.37 -0.38
N VAL A 217 -4.72 5.60 0.12
CA VAL A 217 -5.62 6.23 1.09
C VAL A 217 -6.90 6.77 0.47
N GLN A 218 -6.92 6.94 -0.84
CA GLN A 218 -8.12 7.34 -1.59
C GLN A 218 -8.95 6.13 -2.00
N SER A 219 -8.33 4.96 -2.08
CA SER A 219 -8.98 3.72 -2.49
C SER A 219 -9.99 3.21 -1.46
N ARG A 220 -11.10 2.63 -1.93
CA ARG A 220 -12.06 1.85 -1.13
C ARG A 220 -11.51 0.47 -0.81
N ILE A 221 -10.43 0.45 -0.03
CA ILE A 221 -9.73 -0.78 0.35
C ILE A 221 -10.72 -1.76 1.02
N PRO A 222 -10.72 -3.05 0.65
CA PRO A 222 -11.57 -4.03 1.31
C PRO A 222 -11.35 -4.04 2.82
N VAL A 223 -12.43 -4.09 3.61
CA VAL A 223 -12.39 -4.04 5.09
C VAL A 223 -11.43 -5.07 5.69
N LYS A 224 -11.29 -6.25 5.07
CA LYS A 224 -10.35 -7.29 5.51
C LYS A 224 -8.86 -6.88 5.43
N MET A 225 -8.52 -5.90 4.59
CA MET A 225 -7.16 -5.42 4.34
C MET A 225 -6.89 -4.05 4.99
N ILE A 226 -7.92 -3.31 5.41
CA ILE A 226 -7.78 -1.92 5.88
C ILE A 226 -6.89 -1.80 7.12
N ASP A 227 -6.93 -2.76 8.05
CA ASP A 227 -6.04 -2.81 9.22
C ASP A 227 -4.56 -2.91 8.81
N SER A 228 -4.26 -3.62 7.71
CA SER A 228 -2.90 -3.74 7.18
C SER A 228 -2.43 -2.42 6.56
N VAL A 229 -3.31 -1.72 5.83
CA VAL A 229 -3.02 -0.39 5.26
C VAL A 229 -2.79 0.64 6.37
N ILE A 230 -3.65 0.67 7.39
CA ILE A 230 -3.51 1.56 8.55
C ILE A 230 -2.16 1.33 9.27
N LYS A 231 -1.76 0.07 9.46
CA LYS A 231 -0.46 -0.26 10.07
C LYS A 231 0.71 0.12 9.19
N GLY A 232 0.59 -0.03 7.88
CA GLY A 232 1.62 0.42 6.93
C GLY A 232 1.77 1.94 6.94
N LEU A 233 0.67 2.69 6.99
CA LEU A 233 0.70 4.16 7.18
C LEU A 233 1.33 4.55 8.51
N GLU A 234 0.99 3.85 9.60
CA GLU A 234 1.59 4.08 10.92
C GLU A 234 3.12 3.94 10.83
N LYS A 235 3.60 2.88 10.19
CA LYS A 235 5.03 2.68 9.94
C LYS A 235 5.58 3.80 9.07
N MET A 236 4.98 4.12 7.94
CA MET A 236 5.45 5.18 7.04
C MET A 236 5.65 6.51 7.78
N PHE A 237 4.66 6.97 8.56
CA PHE A 237 4.81 8.21 9.32
C PHE A 237 5.88 8.13 10.41
N LYS A 238 6.05 6.98 11.07
CA LYS A 238 7.18 6.76 12.00
C LYS A 238 8.53 6.85 11.29
N HIS A 239 8.66 6.24 10.12
CA HIS A 239 9.89 6.22 9.35
C HIS A 239 10.24 7.62 8.84
N VAL A 240 9.26 8.31 8.22
CA VAL A 240 9.40 9.70 7.82
C VAL A 240 9.81 10.54 9.03
N THR A 241 9.16 10.41 10.19
CA THR A 241 9.53 11.14 11.42
C THR A 241 10.95 10.85 11.89
N MET A 242 11.41 9.60 11.84
CA MET A 242 12.80 9.25 12.16
C MET A 242 13.78 9.92 11.22
N VAL A 243 13.44 9.96 9.93
CA VAL A 243 14.20 10.66 8.91
C VAL A 243 14.19 12.17 9.17
N LEU A 244 13.05 12.78 9.53
CA LEU A 244 12.92 14.20 9.92
C LEU A 244 13.84 14.58 11.08
N LYS A 245 13.87 13.76 12.15
CA LYS A 245 14.73 13.99 13.32
C LYS A 245 16.21 13.99 12.95
N LYS A 246 16.56 13.35 11.84
CA LYS A 246 17.91 13.32 11.30
C LYS A 246 18.19 14.50 10.36
N TYR A 247 17.26 15.31 9.88
CA TYR A 247 17.68 16.47 9.07
C TYR A 247 18.38 17.54 9.92
N SER A 248 19.54 18.01 9.44
CA SER A 248 20.23 19.17 10.02
C SER A 248 19.89 20.46 9.27
N THR A 249 19.77 20.42 7.94
CA THR A 249 19.38 21.55 7.09
C THR A 249 18.38 21.08 6.05
N PRO A 250 17.06 21.30 6.24
CA PRO A 250 16.05 20.86 5.28
C PRO A 250 16.22 21.59 3.94
N ASN A 251 16.20 20.84 2.84
CA ASN A 251 16.30 21.39 1.48
C ASN A 251 14.92 21.78 0.92
N GLU A 252 14.86 22.32 -0.29
CA GLU A 252 13.59 22.70 -0.92
C GLU A 252 12.70 21.47 -1.17
N LEU A 253 13.28 20.33 -1.56
CA LEU A 253 12.54 19.08 -1.76
C LEU A 253 11.85 18.62 -0.48
N PHE A 254 12.46 18.86 0.67
CA PHE A 254 11.85 18.60 1.96
C PHE A 254 10.61 19.46 2.18
N GLN A 255 10.66 20.76 1.87
CA GLN A 255 9.49 21.64 1.95
C GLN A 255 8.36 21.17 1.03
N GLN A 256 8.71 20.70 -0.18
CA GLN A 256 7.74 20.10 -1.09
C GLN A 256 7.15 18.81 -0.54
N LEU A 257 7.97 17.95 0.09
CA LEU A 257 7.54 16.71 0.73
C LEU A 257 6.55 16.98 1.86
N THR A 258 6.84 17.92 2.76
CA THR A 258 5.94 18.30 3.87
C THR A 258 4.66 18.97 3.37
N LYS A 259 4.76 19.76 2.29
CA LYS A 259 3.58 20.33 1.64
C LYS A 259 2.70 19.24 1.05
N ARG A 260 3.29 18.29 0.32
CA ARG A 260 2.57 17.15 -0.28
C ARG A 260 1.94 16.26 0.79
N SER A 261 2.65 15.93 1.86
CA SER A 261 2.08 15.13 2.97
C SER A 261 0.86 15.80 3.58
N GLY A 262 0.91 17.12 3.82
CA GLY A 262 -0.20 17.88 4.41
C GLY A 262 -1.41 18.08 3.50
N THR A 263 -1.20 18.15 2.19
CA THR A 263 -2.27 18.45 1.22
C THR A 263 -2.86 17.21 0.57
N HIS A 264 -2.02 16.22 0.25
CA HIS A 264 -2.39 15.04 -0.55
C HIS A 264 -2.56 13.78 0.30
N LEU A 265 -1.96 13.71 1.50
CA LEU A 265 -2.01 12.47 2.29
C LEU A 265 -2.87 12.61 3.54
N ILE A 266 -2.50 13.50 4.47
CA ILE A 266 -3.15 13.62 5.79
C ILE A 266 -4.69 13.79 5.68
N PRO A 267 -5.24 14.65 4.81
CA PRO A 267 -6.69 14.79 4.67
C PRO A 267 -7.38 13.48 4.25
N TYR A 268 -6.76 12.71 3.37
CA TYR A 268 -7.29 11.45 2.86
C TYR A 268 -7.11 10.30 3.85
N VAL A 269 -6.05 10.33 4.68
CA VAL A 269 -5.92 9.40 5.81
C VAL A 269 -7.15 9.49 6.74
N TYR A 270 -7.63 10.70 7.04
CA TYR A 270 -8.84 10.84 7.85
C TYR A 270 -10.10 10.35 7.14
N LYS A 271 -10.24 10.61 5.83
CA LYS A 271 -11.35 10.06 5.03
C LYS A 271 -11.35 8.54 5.05
N MET A 272 -10.19 7.91 4.89
CA MET A 272 -10.01 6.46 4.96
C MET A 272 -10.38 5.90 6.33
N ILE A 273 -10.01 6.59 7.42
CA ILE A 273 -10.40 6.19 8.78
C ILE A 273 -11.93 6.24 8.94
N SER A 274 -12.58 7.31 8.46
CA SER A 274 -14.06 7.41 8.49
C SER A 274 -14.73 6.30 7.67
N TYR A 275 -14.26 6.06 6.45
CA TYR A 275 -14.71 4.95 5.61
C TYR A 275 -14.56 3.59 6.32
N ALA A 276 -13.41 3.34 6.96
CA ALA A 276 -13.16 2.11 7.71
C ALA A 276 -14.16 1.90 8.86
N GLN A 277 -14.54 2.98 9.55
CA GLN A 277 -15.49 2.97 10.65
C GLN A 277 -16.94 2.77 10.17
N GLU A 278 -17.31 3.36 9.03
CA GLU A 278 -18.65 3.21 8.45
C GLU A 278 -18.88 1.79 7.93
N GLU A 279 -17.92 1.25 7.16
CA GLU A 279 -17.99 -0.10 6.60
C GLU A 279 -17.95 -1.21 7.66
N SER A 280 -17.23 -0.99 8.77
CA SER A 280 -17.21 -1.94 9.88
C SER A 280 -18.55 -1.99 10.63
N ASN A 281 -19.32 -0.90 10.61
CA ASN A 281 -20.66 -0.83 11.18
C ASN A 281 -21.77 -1.33 10.22
N SER A 282 -21.66 -1.06 8.92
CA SER A 282 -22.66 -1.43 7.89
C SER A 282 -22.65 -2.92 7.54
N SER A 283 -21.48 -3.57 7.58
CA SER A 283 -21.33 -5.02 7.36
C SER A 283 -21.97 -5.91 8.45
N GLY A 284 -22.63 -5.31 9.44
CA GLY A 284 -23.43 -5.94 10.50
C GLY A 284 -24.91 -6.18 10.16
N GLY A 285 -25.28 -6.22 8.88
CA GLY A 285 -26.66 -6.53 8.44
C GLY A 285 -27.15 -7.91 8.92
N LYS A 286 -28.00 -7.92 9.97
CA LYS A 286 -28.94 -8.99 10.34
C LYS A 286 -28.40 -10.42 10.59
N SER A 287 -27.20 -10.59 11.14
CA SER A 287 -26.86 -11.86 11.80
C SER A 287 -26.57 -11.65 13.28
N ARG A 288 -27.44 -12.21 14.13
CA ARG A 288 -27.29 -12.32 15.60
C ARG A 288 -26.13 -13.25 16.00
N THR A 289 -24.99 -13.16 15.32
CA THR A 289 -23.81 -13.99 15.61
C THR A 289 -22.80 -13.20 16.45
N SER A 290 -22.95 -13.37 17.77
CA SER A 290 -21.91 -13.23 18.81
C SER A 290 -21.19 -11.87 18.90
N GLY A 291 -21.64 -11.07 19.87
CA GLY A 291 -21.08 -9.76 20.22
C GLY A 291 -19.61 -9.76 20.65
N ALA A 292 -18.93 -10.91 20.76
CA ALA A 292 -17.51 -10.97 21.07
C ALA A 292 -16.62 -10.73 19.84
N LYS A 293 -16.97 -11.29 18.67
CA LYS A 293 -16.15 -11.16 17.44
C LYS A 293 -16.24 -9.74 16.85
N ALA A 294 -17.43 -9.15 16.87
CA ALA A 294 -17.63 -7.75 16.46
C ALA A 294 -16.88 -6.78 17.40
N LYS A 295 -16.97 -6.99 18.72
CA LYS A 295 -16.22 -6.17 19.71
C LYS A 295 -14.70 -6.29 19.53
N VAL A 296 -14.17 -7.49 19.30
CA VAL A 296 -12.72 -7.69 19.06
C VAL A 296 -12.26 -7.00 17.77
N LYS A 297 -13.06 -7.05 16.70
CA LYS A 297 -12.78 -6.33 15.43
C LYS A 297 -12.73 -4.82 15.66
N ILE A 298 -13.76 -4.26 16.31
CA ILE A 298 -13.82 -2.83 16.66
C ILE A 298 -12.66 -2.42 17.56
N ILE A 299 -12.34 -3.18 18.61
CA ILE A 299 -11.20 -2.88 19.51
C ILE A 299 -9.86 -2.89 18.75
N ARG A 300 -9.69 -3.81 17.81
CA ARG A 300 -8.46 -3.90 17.01
C ARG A 300 -8.35 -2.74 16.03
N GLU A 301 -9.44 -2.42 15.33
CA GLU A 301 -9.52 -1.27 14.41
C GLU A 301 -9.28 0.04 15.17
N MET A 302 -9.92 0.22 16.33
CA MET A 302 -9.67 1.37 17.21
C MET A 302 -8.21 1.42 17.67
N ARG A 303 -7.56 0.29 17.96
CA ARG A 303 -6.16 0.27 18.39
C ARG A 303 -5.20 0.67 17.27
N SER A 304 -5.37 0.15 16.05
CA SER A 304 -4.49 0.52 14.92
C SER A 304 -4.70 1.96 14.48
N VAL A 305 -5.95 2.43 14.49
CA VAL A 305 -6.27 3.85 14.26
C VAL A 305 -5.60 4.74 15.31
N SER A 306 -5.73 4.45 16.61
CA SER A 306 -5.09 5.25 17.66
C SER A 306 -3.56 5.32 17.51
N LYS A 307 -2.92 4.23 17.09
CA LYS A 307 -1.46 4.24 16.82
C LYS A 307 -1.10 5.10 15.62
N LEU A 308 -1.89 5.05 14.55
CA LEU A 308 -1.70 5.90 13.38
C LEU A 308 -1.87 7.38 13.74
N ILE A 309 -2.90 7.74 14.51
CA ILE A 309 -3.10 9.10 15.01
C ILE A 309 -1.89 9.56 15.84
N PHE A 310 -1.42 8.73 16.76
CA PHE A 310 -0.21 9.04 17.53
C PHE A 310 1.04 9.22 16.63
N ALA A 311 1.18 8.43 15.58
CA ALA A 311 2.28 8.59 14.62
C ALA A 311 2.19 9.93 13.86
N LEU A 312 0.98 10.35 13.46
CA LEU A 312 0.73 11.65 12.82
C LEU A 312 1.05 12.81 13.76
N GLU A 313 0.62 12.76 15.01
CA GLU A 313 0.91 13.80 16.01
C GLU A 313 2.42 13.94 16.27
N ASN A 314 3.14 12.82 16.34
CA ASN A 314 4.60 12.86 16.47
C ASN A 314 5.28 13.44 15.22
N TYR A 315 4.74 13.17 14.04
CA TYR A 315 5.20 13.76 12.79
C TYR A 315 5.00 15.28 12.80
N GLU A 316 3.80 15.74 13.16
CA GLU A 316 3.46 17.17 13.30
C GLU A 316 4.35 17.87 14.32
N GLN A 317 4.54 17.29 15.51
CA GLN A 317 5.43 17.84 16.53
C GLN A 317 6.87 17.96 16.02
N CYS A 318 7.36 16.93 15.32
CA CYS A 318 8.71 16.97 14.75
C CYS A 318 8.86 18.07 13.68
N LEU A 319 7.80 18.35 12.91
CA LEU A 319 7.80 19.45 11.94
C LEU A 319 7.79 20.82 12.61
N ILE A 320 7.08 20.97 13.73
CA ILE A 320 7.09 22.18 14.56
C ILE A 320 8.50 22.42 15.10
N ASP A 321 9.10 21.40 15.73
CA ASP A 321 10.44 21.50 16.32
C ASP A 321 11.50 21.82 15.25
N LEU A 322 11.41 21.19 14.09
CA LEU A 322 12.29 21.47 12.96
C LEU A 322 12.05 22.87 12.39
N GLY A 323 10.79 23.30 12.28
CA GLY A 323 10.42 24.62 11.81
C GLY A 323 10.96 25.74 12.69
N ASN A 324 10.91 25.55 14.01
CA ASN A 324 11.47 26.48 14.99
C ASN A 324 13.00 26.57 14.88
N ARG A 325 13.69 25.45 14.64
CA ARG A 325 15.15 25.43 14.46
C ARG A 325 15.61 26.07 13.16
N CYS A 326 14.84 25.92 12.09
CA CYS A 326 15.19 26.42 10.75
C CYS A 326 14.54 27.75 10.39
N ASN A 327 13.70 28.31 11.27
CA ASN A 327 12.87 29.50 11.01
C ASN A 327 11.98 29.37 9.76
N VAL A 328 11.39 28.19 9.54
CA VAL A 328 10.50 27.88 8.41
C VAL A 328 9.23 27.22 8.95
N ASN A 329 8.05 27.74 8.59
CA ASN A 329 6.79 27.14 9.04
C ASN A 329 6.36 25.96 8.13
N TYR A 330 6.79 24.75 8.49
CA TYR A 330 6.39 23.50 7.80
C TYR A 330 4.93 23.09 8.06
N MET A 331 4.31 23.60 9.12
CA MET A 331 2.90 23.32 9.46
C MET A 331 1.91 24.18 8.66
N ARG A 332 2.36 25.08 7.79
CA ARG A 332 1.48 26.01 7.04
C ARG A 332 0.36 25.30 6.28
N THR A 333 0.64 24.11 5.74
CA THR A 333 -0.33 23.31 4.97
C THR A 333 -0.90 22.13 5.74
N ILE A 334 -0.47 21.92 6.98
CA ILE A 334 -0.92 20.82 7.83
C ILE A 334 -1.76 21.42 8.94
N LYS A 335 -3.06 21.11 8.94
CA LYS A 335 -3.89 21.39 10.11
C LYS A 335 -3.51 20.38 11.18
N PRO A 336 -3.22 20.81 12.43
CA PRO A 336 -2.95 19.89 13.52
C PRO A 336 -4.03 18.82 13.63
N SER A 337 -3.64 17.61 14.02
CA SER A 337 -4.55 16.48 14.21
C SER A 337 -5.65 16.81 15.22
N VAL A 338 -6.85 17.18 14.74
CA VAL A 338 -8.04 17.49 15.58
C VAL A 338 -8.85 16.21 15.91
N ASN A 339 -8.37 15.02 15.54
CA ASN A 339 -9.13 13.77 15.65
C ASN A 339 -9.29 13.25 17.10
N ARG A 340 -8.76 13.97 18.10
CA ARG A 340 -9.07 13.77 19.52
C ARG A 340 -10.28 14.57 20.00
N ASP A 341 -10.73 15.56 19.22
CA ASP A 341 -11.95 16.29 19.54
C ASP A 341 -13.14 15.42 19.11
N PHE A 342 -14.13 15.34 20.00
CA PHE A 342 -15.38 14.66 19.73
C PHE A 342 -16.01 15.22 18.45
N LYS A 343 -15.87 14.50 17.33
CA LYS A 343 -16.72 14.72 16.17
C LYS A 343 -18.12 14.27 16.56
N ILE A 344 -18.89 15.19 17.11
CA ILE A 344 -20.34 15.01 17.23
C ILE A 344 -20.85 14.96 15.80
N ASP A 345 -21.24 13.76 15.37
CA ASP A 345 -21.98 13.60 14.14
C ASP A 345 -23.36 14.23 14.35
N VAL A 346 -23.46 15.51 14.00
CA VAL A 346 -24.67 16.31 14.16
C VAL A 346 -25.84 15.67 13.40
N ASN A 347 -25.59 14.94 12.31
CA ASN A 347 -26.64 14.27 11.56
C ASN A 347 -27.13 13.02 12.29
N ARG A 348 -26.23 12.23 12.87
CA ARG A 348 -26.60 11.10 13.75
C ARG A 348 -27.28 11.56 15.03
N ALA A 349 -26.79 12.64 15.65
CA ALA A 349 -27.43 13.23 16.82
C ALA A 349 -28.83 13.76 16.48
N ARG A 350 -29.00 14.41 15.33
CA ARG A 350 -30.31 14.86 14.84
C ARG A 350 -31.23 13.71 14.45
N ALA A 351 -30.70 12.59 13.97
CA ALA A 351 -31.49 11.39 13.69
C ALA A 351 -31.99 10.75 14.99
N ALA A 352 -31.14 10.59 16.00
CA ALA A 352 -31.54 10.07 17.32
C ALA A 352 -32.60 10.94 18.00
N ILE A 353 -32.49 12.28 17.89
CA ILE A 353 -33.50 13.21 18.43
C ILE A 353 -34.85 13.09 17.68
N ARG A 354 -34.84 12.75 16.38
CA ARG A 354 -36.09 12.52 15.63
C ARG A 354 -36.74 11.19 16.02
N ASP A 355 -35.95 10.14 16.19
CA ASP A 355 -36.45 8.82 16.58
C ASP A 355 -37.12 8.87 17.98
N GLU A 356 -36.59 9.64 18.95
CA GLU A 356 -37.21 9.84 20.27
C GLU A 356 -38.54 10.63 20.19
N HIS A 357 -38.65 11.60 19.28
CA HIS A 357 -39.87 12.39 19.10
C HIS A 357 -41.01 11.62 18.40
N GLU A 358 -40.70 10.58 17.63
CA GLU A 358 -41.70 9.72 16.99
C GLU A 358 -42.25 8.64 17.94
N GLU A 359 -41.44 8.19 18.91
CA GLU A 359 -41.89 7.26 19.96
C GLU A 359 -42.83 7.92 20.98
N ASP A 360 -42.60 9.20 21.33
CA ASP A 360 -43.46 9.95 22.26
C ASP A 360 -44.82 10.36 21.65
N GLN A 361 -44.94 10.42 20.32
CA GLN A 361 -46.20 10.74 19.64
C GLN A 361 -47.11 9.52 19.40
N GLN A 362 -46.62 8.29 19.66
CA GLN A 362 -47.42 7.06 19.55
C GLN A 362 -48.01 6.58 20.89
N GLN A 363 -47.78 7.30 21.99
CA GLN A 363 -48.34 6.98 23.33
C GLN A 363 -49.42 7.96 23.82
N VAL A 364 -50.05 8.75 22.95
CA VAL A 364 -51.20 9.62 23.30
C VAL A 364 -52.49 9.15 22.64
#